data_AF-A0A945MEM4-F1
#
_entry.id   AF-A0A945MEM4-F1
#
_cell.length_a   1.000
_cell.length_b   1.000
_cell.length_c   1.000
_cell.angle_alpha   90.00
_cell.angle_beta   90.00
_cell.angle_gamma   90.00
#
_symmetry.space_group_name_H-M   'P 1'
#
loop_
_entity.id
_entity.type
_entity.pdbx_description
1 polymer ?
#
loop_
_entity_poly.entity_id
_entity_poly.type
_entity_poly.pdbx_seq_one_letter_code
_entity_poly.pdbx_strand_id
1 'polypeptide(L)'
;KAHVACIGNTKVGGRRLIVGKEVKKLIELSQIMAEAMPEYAKKLPKKELPSFMVKLISLFDSSTKTMIPDLEITMQTDASYAEDLLGLKFNPAKGCISETAKSIVRLGLV
;
A
#
# COMPACT_ATOMS: atom_id res chain seq x y z
N LYS A 1 -8.50 13.47 5.93
CA LYS A 1 -9.97 13.40 6.07
C LYS A 1 -10.38 12.62 7.31
N ALA A 2 -10.01 11.34 7.44
CA ALA A 2 -10.38 10.50 8.61
C ALA A 2 -10.02 11.11 9.97
N HIS A 3 -8.78 11.61 10.15
CA HIS A 3 -8.38 12.27 11.41
C HIS A 3 -9.28 13.45 11.80
N VAL A 4 -9.68 14.28 10.83
CA VAL A 4 -10.56 15.43 11.08
C VAL A 4 -11.97 14.97 11.43
N ALA A 5 -12.48 13.92 10.79
CA ALA A 5 -13.79 13.34 11.08
C ALA A 5 -13.92 12.74 12.50
N CYS A 6 -12.79 12.46 13.16
CA CYS A 6 -12.78 12.03 14.55
C CYS A 6 -12.94 13.19 15.55
N ILE A 7 -12.59 14.43 15.15
CA ILE A 7 -12.63 15.59 16.05
C ILE A 7 -14.09 15.91 16.37
N GLY A 8 -14.44 15.91 17.66
CA GLY A 8 -15.80 16.17 18.13
C GLY A 8 -16.78 15.00 17.96
N ASN A 9 -16.35 13.88 17.38
CA ASN A 9 -17.19 12.70 17.23
C ASN A 9 -17.08 11.81 18.48
N THR A 10 -18.11 11.85 19.33
CA THR A 10 -18.15 11.08 20.58
C THR A 10 -18.22 9.56 20.36
N LYS A 11 -18.61 9.10 19.16
CA LYS A 11 -18.73 7.67 18.83
C LYS A 11 -17.38 6.97 18.63
N VAL A 12 -16.31 7.71 18.32
CA VAL A 12 -14.98 7.14 18.00
C VAL A 12 -14.02 7.10 19.20
N GLY A 13 -14.37 7.70 20.33
CA GLY A 13 -13.51 7.76 21.51
C GLY A 13 -13.10 6.38 22.02
N GLY A 14 -11.79 6.18 22.26
CA GLY A 14 -11.25 4.92 22.77
C GLY A 14 -11.24 3.74 21.78
N ARG A 15 -11.62 3.95 20.51
CA ARG A 15 -11.70 2.89 19.49
C ARG A 15 -10.48 2.89 18.58
N ARG A 16 -9.97 1.71 18.25
CA ARG A 16 -8.95 1.53 17.22
C ARG A 16 -9.61 1.51 15.84
N LEU A 17 -9.20 2.43 14.96
CA LEU A 17 -9.69 2.52 13.59
C LEU A 17 -8.55 2.21 12.61
N ILE A 18 -8.75 1.25 11.72
CA ILE A 18 -7.83 0.99 10.62
C ILE A 18 -8.24 1.89 9.46
N VAL A 19 -7.36 2.83 9.09
CA VAL A 19 -7.60 3.77 7.99
C VAL A 19 -6.77 3.32 6.79
N GLY A 20 -7.43 2.67 5.84
CA GLY A 20 -6.82 2.16 4.63
C GLY A 20 -7.75 1.17 3.95
N LYS A 21 -7.92 1.31 2.63
CA LYS A 21 -8.75 0.42 1.84
C LYS A 21 -7.87 -0.38 0.91
N GLU A 22 -7.93 -1.70 1.08
CA GLU A 22 -7.16 -2.71 0.36
C GLU A 22 -5.66 -2.64 0.65
N VAL A 23 -5.05 -3.83 0.68
CA VAL A 23 -3.60 -3.99 0.67
C VAL A 23 -3.23 -4.49 -0.72
N LYS A 24 -2.20 -3.90 -1.32
CA LYS A 24 -1.64 -4.33 -2.61
C LYS A 24 -0.21 -4.78 -2.42
N LYS A 25 0.16 -5.88 -3.08
CA LYS A 25 1.55 -6.30 -3.23
C LYS A 25 2.31 -5.31 -4.11
N LEU A 26 3.63 -5.29 -3.98
CA LEU A 26 4.49 -4.45 -4.80
C LEU A 26 4.33 -4.72 -6.30
N ILE A 27 4.07 -5.98 -6.68
CA ILE A 27 3.83 -6.34 -8.07
C ILE A 27 2.49 -5.80 -8.59
N GLU A 28 1.44 -5.83 -7.77
CA GLU A 28 0.12 -5.30 -8.12
C GLU A 28 0.17 -3.77 -8.24
N LEU A 29 0.90 -3.10 -7.34
CA LEU A 29 1.23 -1.68 -7.43
C LEU A 29 1.89 -1.38 -8.79
N SER A 30 2.91 -2.16 -9.16
CA SER A 30 3.65 -2.00 -10.41
C SER A 30 2.77 -2.22 -11.64
N GLN A 31 1.85 -3.20 -11.60
CA GLN A 31 0.90 -3.46 -12.66
C GLN A 31 -0.09 -2.30 -12.84
N ILE A 32 -0.66 -1.78 -11.75
CA ILE A 32 -1.57 -0.62 -11.80
C ILE A 32 -0.85 0.61 -12.36
N MET A 33 0.40 0.84 -11.96
CA MET A 33 1.22 1.94 -12.49
C MET A 33 1.52 1.76 -13.99
N ALA A 34 1.82 0.53 -14.42
CA ALA A 34 2.07 0.22 -15.82
C ALA A 34 0.81 0.42 -16.70
N GLU A 35 -0.36 0.05 -16.19
CA GLU A 35 -1.65 0.34 -16.86
C GLU A 35 -1.91 1.85 -16.97
N ALA A 36 -1.60 2.60 -15.93
CA ALA A 36 -1.85 4.03 -15.87
C ALA A 36 -0.84 4.85 -16.70
N MET A 37 0.40 4.39 -16.78
CA MET A 37 1.54 5.08 -17.41
C MET A 37 2.36 4.09 -18.28
N PRO A 38 1.83 3.66 -19.45
CA PRO A 38 2.45 2.62 -20.28
C PRO A 38 3.88 2.95 -20.74
N GLU A 39 4.19 4.22 -20.91
CA GLU A 39 5.50 4.72 -21.30
C GLU A 39 6.60 4.44 -20.26
N TYR A 40 6.23 4.29 -18.98
CA TYR A 40 7.14 3.93 -17.88
C TYR A 40 7.13 2.43 -17.55
N ALA A 41 6.26 1.62 -18.18
CA ALA A 41 6.07 0.21 -17.84
C ALA A 41 7.35 -0.65 -17.96
N LYS A 42 8.33 -0.22 -18.77
CA LYS A 42 9.63 -0.90 -18.88
C LYS A 42 10.53 -0.71 -17.65
N LYS A 43 10.36 0.38 -16.89
CA LYS A 43 11.16 0.69 -15.69
C LYS A 43 10.59 0.04 -14.42
N LEU A 44 9.37 -0.51 -14.47
CA LEU A 44 8.68 -1.04 -13.30
C LEU A 44 9.07 -2.51 -13.02
N PRO A 45 9.11 -2.93 -11.75
CA PRO A 45 9.30 -4.33 -11.36
C PRO A 45 8.23 -5.24 -11.98
N LYS A 46 8.66 -6.42 -12.45
CA LYS A 46 7.77 -7.40 -13.11
C LYS A 46 7.77 -8.78 -12.48
N LYS A 47 8.64 -9.02 -11.48
CA LYS A 47 8.82 -10.32 -10.86
C LYS A 47 8.96 -10.15 -9.35
N GLU A 48 8.47 -11.14 -8.62
CA GLU A 48 8.68 -11.29 -7.19
C GLU A 48 9.94 -12.12 -6.96
N LEU A 49 10.73 -11.76 -5.94
CA LEU A 49 11.87 -12.54 -5.51
C LEU A 49 11.38 -13.65 -4.56
N PRO A 50 11.67 -14.94 -4.82
CA PRO A 50 11.24 -16.02 -3.94
C PRO A 50 11.78 -15.90 -2.52
N SER A 51 10.98 -16.28 -1.52
CA SER A 51 11.31 -16.17 -0.10
C SER A 51 12.62 -16.88 0.28
N PHE A 52 12.91 -18.04 -0.33
CA PHE A 52 14.14 -18.78 -0.04
C PHE A 52 15.40 -18.00 -0.47
N MET A 53 15.32 -17.23 -1.55
CA MET A 53 16.44 -16.40 -2.00
C MET A 53 16.69 -15.26 -1.01
N VAL A 54 15.62 -14.64 -0.49
CA VAL A 54 15.73 -13.60 0.55
C VAL A 54 16.40 -14.18 1.81
N LYS A 55 16.00 -15.39 2.23
CA LYS A 55 16.64 -16.09 3.36
C LYS A 55 18.14 -16.33 3.12
N LEU A 56 18.56 -16.70 1.91
CA LEU A 56 19.98 -16.86 1.58
C LEU A 56 20.74 -15.52 1.60
N ILE A 57 20.17 -14.46 1.02
CA ILE A 57 20.78 -13.12 1.01
C ILE A 57 20.98 -12.61 2.44
N SER A 58 20.07 -12.95 3.35
CA SER A 58 20.15 -12.54 4.75
C SER A 58 21.36 -13.08 5.52
N LEU A 59 22.04 -14.10 5.00
CA LEU A 59 23.30 -14.58 5.55
C LEU A 59 24.44 -13.58 5.34
N PHE A 60 24.37 -12.79 4.26
CA PHE A 60 25.39 -11.82 3.86
C PHE A 60 24.98 -10.37 4.16
N ASP A 61 23.69 -10.07 4.12
CA ASP A 61 23.13 -8.75 4.40
C ASP A 61 22.19 -8.78 5.61
N SER A 62 22.68 -8.26 6.74
CA SER A 62 21.92 -8.17 7.98
C SER A 62 20.67 -7.29 7.88
N SER A 63 20.61 -6.33 6.96
CA SER A 63 19.45 -5.45 6.77
C SER A 63 18.25 -6.20 6.21
N THR A 64 18.46 -7.28 5.45
CA THR A 64 17.35 -8.10 4.95
C THR A 64 16.74 -9.03 6.01
N LYS A 65 17.44 -9.26 7.13
CA LYS A 65 16.93 -10.11 8.23
C LYS A 65 15.66 -9.58 8.85
N THR A 66 15.47 -8.26 8.89
CA THR A 66 14.27 -7.64 9.46
C THR A 66 13.01 -7.92 8.63
N MET A 67 13.16 -8.25 7.34
CA MET A 67 12.03 -8.55 6.46
C MET A 67 11.61 -10.03 6.52
N ILE A 68 12.49 -10.92 6.99
CA ILE A 68 12.22 -12.37 7.02
C ILE A 68 10.93 -12.74 7.78
N PRO A 69 10.64 -12.18 8.97
CA PRO A 69 9.43 -12.51 9.70
C PRO A 69 8.15 -12.14 8.95
N ASP A 70 8.22 -11.11 8.10
CA ASP A 70 7.08 -10.60 7.34
C ASP A 70 6.91 -11.30 5.98
N LEU A 71 7.89 -12.11 5.55
CA LEU A 71 7.80 -12.87 4.31
C LEU A 71 6.61 -13.83 4.36
N GLU A 72 5.91 -13.97 3.23
CA GLU A 72 4.76 -14.87 3.05
C GLU A 72 3.52 -14.51 3.88
N ILE A 73 3.60 -13.53 4.78
CA ILE A 73 2.46 -12.99 5.50
C ILE A 73 1.61 -12.16 4.54
N THR A 74 0.35 -12.58 4.38
CA THR A 74 -0.62 -11.81 3.61
C THR A 74 -1.29 -10.80 4.54
N MET A 75 -0.86 -9.54 4.46
CA MET A 75 -1.54 -8.46 5.16
C MET A 75 -2.90 -8.20 4.53
N GLN A 76 -3.95 -8.27 5.35
CA GLN A 76 -5.31 -7.88 4.96
C GLN A 76 -5.87 -6.93 6.00
N THR A 77 -6.65 -5.97 5.52
CA THR A 77 -7.30 -4.97 6.38
C THR A 77 -8.76 -4.86 5.98
N ASP A 78 -9.63 -4.88 6.98
CA ASP A 78 -11.04 -4.53 6.80
C ASP A 78 -11.27 -3.06 7.16
N ALA A 79 -11.66 -2.29 6.15
CA ALA A 79 -11.97 -0.87 6.30
C ALA A 79 -13.41 -0.63 6.75
N SER A 80 -14.29 -1.63 6.67
CA SER A 80 -15.75 -1.47 6.82
C SER A 80 -16.10 -0.85 8.17
N TYR A 81 -15.47 -1.32 9.25
CA TYR A 81 -15.67 -0.76 10.58
C TYR A 81 -15.35 0.74 10.66
N ALA A 82 -14.24 1.18 10.06
CA ALA A 82 -13.86 2.59 10.08
C ALA A 82 -14.74 3.42 9.14
N GLU A 83 -15.10 2.88 7.97
CA GLU A 83 -16.01 3.53 7.02
C GLU A 83 -17.39 3.79 7.64
N ASP A 84 -17.97 2.78 8.29
CA ASP A 84 -19.30 2.85 8.89
C ASP A 84 -19.32 3.79 10.10
N LEU A 85 -18.29 3.73 10.94
CA LEU A 85 -18.22 4.56 12.15
C LEU A 85 -17.94 6.03 11.84
N LEU A 86 -17.19 6.32 10.77
CA LEU A 86 -16.87 7.69 10.34
C LEU A 86 -17.85 8.25 9.31
N GLY A 87 -18.71 7.41 8.72
CA GLY A 87 -19.57 7.81 7.60
C GLY A 87 -18.78 8.20 6.35
N LEU A 88 -17.60 7.61 6.15
CA LEU A 88 -16.68 7.92 5.05
C LEU A 88 -16.48 6.68 4.17
N LYS A 89 -16.34 6.88 2.86
CA LYS A 89 -15.84 5.84 1.96
C LYS A 89 -14.40 6.15 1.57
N PHE A 90 -13.51 5.18 1.75
CA PHE A 90 -12.11 5.32 1.37
C PHE A 90 -11.94 5.09 -0.12
N ASN A 91 -10.99 5.82 -0.71
CA ASN A 91 -10.68 5.72 -2.12
C ASN A 91 -10.05 4.35 -2.41
N PRO A 92 -10.42 3.69 -3.52
CA PRO A 92 -9.82 2.42 -3.92
C PRO A 92 -8.35 2.60 -4.28
N ALA A 93 -7.52 1.59 -3.96
CA ALA A 93 -6.08 1.63 -4.18
C ALA A 93 -5.71 1.95 -5.64
N LYS A 94 -6.41 1.33 -6.61
CA LYS A 94 -6.14 1.52 -8.04
C LYS A 94 -6.17 3.00 -8.44
N GLY A 95 -7.22 3.73 -8.06
CA GLY A 95 -7.37 5.15 -8.40
C GLY A 95 -6.29 6.01 -7.75
N CYS A 96 -6.01 5.80 -6.45
CA CYS A 96 -4.97 6.52 -5.73
C CYS A 96 -3.57 6.31 -6.35
N ILE A 97 -3.24 5.07 -6.69
CA ILE A 97 -1.95 4.71 -7.30
C ILE A 97 -1.79 5.38 -8.67
N SER A 98 -2.81 5.27 -9.53
CA SER A 98 -2.76 5.86 -10.87
C SER A 98 -2.58 7.38 -10.83
N GLU A 99 -3.33 8.08 -9.96
CA GLU A 99 -3.22 9.53 -9.81
C GLU A 99 -1.89 9.95 -9.20
N THR A 100 -1.36 9.16 -8.26
CA THR A 100 -0.03 9.41 -7.68
C THR A 100 1.06 9.25 -8.74
N ALA A 101 1.01 8.19 -9.56
CA ALA A 101 1.97 7.96 -10.63
C ALA A 101 1.99 9.12 -11.63
N LYS A 102 0.82 9.57 -12.08
CA LYS A 102 0.69 10.76 -12.95
C LYS A 102 1.25 12.02 -12.28
N SER A 103 0.99 12.19 -10.98
CA SER A 103 1.48 13.36 -10.24
C SER A 103 3.00 13.41 -10.16
N ILE A 104 3.66 12.26 -9.93
CA ILE A 104 5.13 12.17 -9.89
C ILE A 104 5.73 12.62 -11.23
N VAL A 105 5.17 12.15 -12.35
CA VAL A 105 5.61 12.55 -13.70
C VAL A 105 5.36 14.02 -13.95
N ARG A 106 4.16 14.52 -13.62
CA ARG A 106 3.82 15.95 -13.76
C ARG A 106 4.77 16.87 -12.98
N LEU A 107 5.28 16.40 -11.84
CA LEU A 107 6.22 17.14 -11.00
C LEU A 107 7.69 16.98 -11.43
N GLY A 108 7.98 16.19 -12.47
CA GLY A 108 9.34 15.98 -12.98
C GLY A 108 10.25 15.19 -12.04
N LEU A 109 9.68 14.30 -11.23
CA LEU A 109 10.44 13.50 -10.24
C LEU A 109 10.98 12.17 -10.81
N VAL A 110 10.86 11.94 -12.13
CA VAL A 110 11.26 10.71 -12.85
C VAL A 110 11.76 11.00 -14.27
#